data_AF-A0A9P3CVR8-F1
#
_entry.id   AF-A0A9P3CVR8-F1
#
_cell.length_a   1.000
_cell.length_b   1.000
_cell.length_c   1.000
_cell.angle_alpha   90.00
_cell.angle_beta   90.00
_cell.angle_gamma   90.00
#
_symmetry.space_group_name_H-M   'P 1'
#
loop_
_entity.id
_entity.type
_entity.pdbx_description
1 polymer ?
#
loop_
_entity_poly.entity_id
_entity_poly.type
_entity_poly.pdbx_seq_one_letter_code
_entity_poly.pdbx_strand_id
1 'polypeptide(L)'
;MSSQELPSQQQPALISSDAPLPSSPTPASTGQAQAQSNSAIPATSQEPKPAHAPNSRVTALQAKQATLQSKLADLQAQRTTYIEKATLPSGLAMPEDWNEEQRAKQALATANGIIKEHITALHRYNETKDIGLGLMGLVAEGRGVRQKIVMEEFGIGEKD
;
A
#
# COMPACT_ATOMS: atom_id res chain seq x y z
N MET A 1 15.44 -58.35 -13.49
CA MET A 1 15.60 -56.91 -13.20
C MET A 1 14.29 -56.25 -13.62
N SER A 2 13.39 -56.07 -12.66
CA SER A 2 11.99 -55.70 -12.89
C SER A 2 11.81 -54.19 -12.96
N SER A 3 10.97 -53.78 -13.91
CA SER A 3 10.40 -52.44 -14.04
C SER A 3 9.62 -52.03 -12.79
N GLN A 4 9.76 -50.76 -12.38
CA GLN A 4 8.77 -50.11 -11.53
C GLN A 4 8.66 -48.64 -11.97
N GLU A 5 7.47 -48.29 -12.44
CA GLU A 5 7.05 -46.94 -12.83
C GLU A 5 6.89 -46.04 -11.60
N LEU A 6 7.22 -44.76 -11.75
CA LEU A 6 7.03 -43.72 -10.74
C LEU A 6 6.05 -42.66 -11.27
N PRO A 7 5.00 -42.27 -10.51
CA PRO A 7 3.94 -41.41 -11.01
C PRO A 7 4.27 -39.91 -11.00
N SER A 8 3.70 -39.22 -11.98
CA SER A 8 3.66 -37.78 -12.18
C SER A 8 3.17 -37.00 -10.96
N GLN A 9 3.90 -35.97 -10.56
CA GLN A 9 3.39 -34.86 -9.72
C GLN A 9 3.78 -33.50 -10.33
N GLN A 10 2.88 -33.06 -11.22
CA GLN A 10 2.22 -31.75 -11.22
C GLN A 10 2.96 -30.58 -10.53
N GLN A 11 3.57 -29.74 -11.36
CA GLN A 11 3.93 -28.36 -11.03
C GLN A 11 2.66 -27.48 -10.99
N PRO A 12 2.49 -26.58 -10.01
CA PRO A 12 1.39 -25.64 -10.00
C PRO A 12 1.58 -24.57 -11.09
N ALA A 13 0.51 -24.39 -11.86
CA ALA A 13 0.40 -23.49 -13.00
C ALA A 13 0.71 -22.03 -12.65
N LEU A 14 1.47 -21.38 -13.53
CA LEU A 14 1.56 -19.93 -13.62
C LEU A 14 0.19 -19.40 -14.06
N ILE A 15 -0.59 -18.91 -13.10
CA ILE A 15 -1.89 -18.29 -13.38
C ILE A 15 -1.62 -16.81 -13.71
N SER A 16 -1.85 -16.50 -14.98
CA SER A 16 -1.88 -15.16 -15.58
C SER A 16 -2.66 -14.17 -14.71
N SER A 17 -2.04 -13.07 -14.31
CA SER A 17 -2.77 -11.93 -13.72
C SER A 17 -3.22 -11.01 -14.85
N ASP A 18 -4.44 -11.26 -15.31
CA ASP A 18 -5.25 -10.33 -16.08
C ASP A 18 -5.86 -9.32 -15.08
N ALA A 19 -5.37 -8.08 -15.11
CA ALA A 19 -5.94 -6.97 -14.36
C ALA A 19 -5.88 -5.71 -15.23
N PRO A 20 -7.02 -5.21 -15.74
CA PRO A 20 -7.03 -4.00 -16.55
C PRO A 20 -6.83 -2.76 -15.65
N LEU A 21 -5.79 -1.99 -15.95
CA LEU A 21 -5.55 -0.64 -15.43
C LEU A 21 -6.67 0.32 -15.90
N PRO A 22 -7.20 1.23 -15.06
CA PRO A 22 -8.05 2.32 -15.52
C PRO A 22 -7.22 3.43 -16.20
N SER A 23 -7.50 3.65 -17.48
CA SER A 23 -6.92 4.70 -18.32
C SER A 23 -7.32 6.11 -17.88
N SER A 24 -6.35 7.03 -17.83
CA SER A 24 -6.59 8.47 -17.68
C SER A 24 -7.19 9.08 -18.96
N PRO A 25 -7.98 10.17 -18.86
CA PRO A 25 -8.76 10.71 -19.97
C PRO A 25 -7.92 11.51 -20.98
N THR A 26 -8.07 11.16 -22.26
CA THR A 26 -7.58 11.92 -23.42
C THR A 26 -8.62 12.98 -23.83
N PRO A 27 -8.26 14.26 -24.06
CA PRO A 27 -9.18 15.22 -24.66
C PRO A 27 -9.32 14.96 -26.17
N ALA A 28 -10.56 14.77 -26.60
CA ALA A 28 -10.94 14.60 -28.00
C ALA A 28 -10.78 15.92 -28.79
N SER A 29 -10.23 15.82 -29.99
CA SER A 29 -10.23 16.90 -30.99
C SER A 29 -10.75 16.35 -32.32
N THR A 30 -11.99 16.72 -32.67
CA THR A 30 -12.61 16.71 -34.01
C THR A 30 -13.88 17.57 -33.86
N GLY A 31 -14.17 18.64 -34.58
CA GLY A 31 -13.56 19.33 -35.71
C GLY A 31 -14.67 20.17 -36.36
N GLN A 32 -14.44 21.43 -36.73
CA GLN A 32 -15.27 22.14 -37.70
C GLN A 32 -14.40 23.12 -38.50
N ALA A 33 -14.51 23.00 -39.82
CA ALA A 33 -13.84 23.81 -40.83
C ALA A 33 -14.63 25.10 -41.08
N GLN A 34 -13.91 26.21 -41.28
CA GLN A 34 -14.39 27.28 -42.15
C GLN A 34 -13.20 28.02 -42.76
N ALA A 35 -13.23 28.09 -44.09
CA ALA A 35 -12.24 28.72 -44.94
C ALA A 35 -12.28 30.24 -44.83
N GLN A 36 -11.13 30.90 -44.98
CA GLN A 36 -11.01 32.04 -45.89
C GLN A 36 -9.53 32.37 -46.18
N SER A 37 -9.27 32.49 -47.47
CA SER A 37 -8.05 32.88 -48.14
C SER A 37 -7.67 34.32 -47.79
N ASN A 38 -6.37 34.58 -47.60
CA ASN A 38 -5.76 35.74 -48.25
C ASN A 38 -4.23 35.59 -48.33
N SER A 39 -3.75 35.73 -49.57
CA SER A 39 -2.35 35.76 -49.97
C SER A 39 -1.62 36.97 -49.38
N ALA A 40 -0.42 36.75 -48.84
CA ALA A 40 0.75 37.62 -49.04
C ALA A 40 1.98 37.02 -48.31
N ILE A 41 2.94 36.52 -49.08
CA ILE A 41 4.37 36.59 -48.72
C ILE A 41 4.97 37.52 -49.77
N PRO A 42 5.93 38.40 -49.42
CA PRO A 42 7.32 37.91 -49.40
C PRO A 42 8.22 38.56 -48.32
N ALA A 43 9.20 37.75 -47.91
CA ALA A 43 10.56 38.13 -47.50
C ALA A 43 10.77 39.03 -46.27
N THR A 44 11.54 38.53 -45.30
CA THR A 44 12.95 38.90 -45.10
C THR A 44 13.40 38.52 -43.68
N SER A 45 14.45 37.71 -43.63
CA SER A 45 15.47 37.61 -42.57
C SER A 45 15.03 37.67 -41.11
N GLN A 46 15.13 36.54 -40.41
CA GLN A 46 16.20 36.33 -39.42
C GLN A 46 16.11 34.92 -38.85
N GLU A 47 17.03 34.08 -39.28
CA GLU A 47 17.60 33.02 -38.46
C GLU A 47 18.45 33.69 -37.37
N PRO A 48 18.21 33.42 -36.07
CA PRO A 48 19.27 33.44 -35.09
C PRO A 48 19.75 31.99 -34.91
N LYS A 49 20.89 31.75 -35.54
CA LYS A 49 21.93 30.76 -35.23
C LYS A 49 21.84 30.12 -33.83
N PRO A 50 22.09 28.80 -33.71
CA PRO A 50 21.90 28.03 -32.47
C PRO A 50 22.95 28.40 -31.41
N ALA A 51 22.52 29.12 -30.37
CA ALA A 51 23.34 29.37 -29.19
C ALA A 51 22.95 28.43 -28.04
N HIS A 52 23.61 27.27 -28.01
CA HIS A 52 24.07 26.58 -26.79
C HIS A 52 23.05 26.37 -25.65
N ALA A 53 22.41 25.20 -25.60
CA ALA A 53 21.79 24.71 -24.35
C ALA A 53 22.38 23.37 -23.85
N PRO A 54 23.70 23.22 -23.66
CA PRO A 54 24.22 22.13 -22.82
C PRO A 54 23.85 22.31 -21.33
N ASN A 55 23.47 23.53 -20.93
CA ASN A 55 23.21 23.87 -19.53
C ASN A 55 21.78 23.50 -19.05
N SER A 56 20.80 23.33 -19.94
CA SER A 56 19.42 22.99 -19.53
C SER A 56 19.35 21.61 -18.86
N ARG A 57 20.13 20.65 -19.37
CA ARG A 57 20.27 19.31 -18.78
C ARG A 57 20.94 19.37 -17.41
N VAL A 58 21.98 20.21 -17.27
CA VAL A 58 22.69 20.40 -15.99
C VAL A 58 21.75 21.03 -14.96
N THR A 59 20.99 22.06 -15.33
CA THR A 59 20.00 22.68 -14.44
C THR A 59 18.88 21.70 -14.06
N ALA A 60 18.39 20.89 -15.00
CA ALA A 60 17.39 19.86 -14.70
C ALA A 60 17.94 18.76 -13.77
N LEU A 61 19.21 18.39 -13.92
CA LEU A 61 19.88 17.44 -13.01
C LEU A 61 20.09 18.04 -11.62
N GLN A 62 20.51 19.30 -11.53
CA GLN A 62 20.65 20.02 -10.27
C GLN A 62 19.29 20.17 -9.55
N ALA A 63 18.22 20.47 -10.29
CA ALA A 63 16.87 20.51 -9.73
C ALA A 63 16.45 19.15 -9.17
N LYS A 64 16.71 18.05 -9.90
CA LYS A 64 16.46 16.69 -9.40
C LYS A 64 17.30 16.37 -8.18
N GLN A 65 18.57 16.75 -8.16
CA GLN A 65 19.44 16.57 -7.00
C GLN A 65 18.90 17.31 -5.78
N ALA A 66 18.48 18.57 -5.94
CA ALA A 66 17.88 19.36 -4.88
C ALA A 66 16.59 18.70 -4.34
N THR A 67 15.71 18.21 -5.23
CA THR A 67 14.50 17.48 -4.84
C THR A 67 14.83 16.21 -4.05
N LEU A 68 15.81 15.43 -4.50
CA LEU A 68 16.22 14.21 -3.81
C LEU A 68 16.83 14.51 -2.44
N GLN A 69 17.67 15.54 -2.33
CA GLN A 69 18.24 15.99 -1.06
C GLN A 69 17.15 16.47 -0.09
N SER A 70 16.19 17.25 -0.57
CA SER A 70 15.04 17.68 0.23
C SER A 70 14.23 16.49 0.73
N LYS A 71 14.00 15.48 -0.13
CA LYS A 71 13.26 14.27 0.27
C LYS A 71 14.03 13.42 1.27
N LEU A 72 15.35 13.34 1.15
CA LEU A 72 16.18 12.67 2.15
C LEU A 72 16.11 13.37 3.50
N ALA A 73 16.21 14.70 3.53
CA ALA A 73 16.09 15.47 4.77
C ALA A 73 14.72 15.28 5.44
N ASP A 74 13.64 15.32 4.66
CA ASP A 74 12.28 15.08 5.15
C ASP A 74 12.13 13.66 5.72
N LEU A 75 12.57 12.63 4.99
CA LEU A 75 12.53 11.24 5.48
C LEU A 75 13.37 11.04 6.74
N GLN A 76 14.52 11.72 6.86
CA GLN A 76 15.35 11.68 8.06
C GLN A 76 14.64 12.32 9.26
N ALA A 77 14.00 13.48 9.07
CA ALA A 77 13.23 14.14 10.13
C ALA A 77 12.05 13.28 10.62
N GLN A 78 11.33 12.65 9.68
CA GLN A 78 10.25 11.72 10.00
C GLN A 78 10.77 10.52 10.79
N ARG A 79 11.91 9.94 10.38
CA ARG A 79 12.53 8.81 11.08
C ARG A 79 12.84 9.15 12.53
N THR A 80 13.49 10.29 12.79
CA THR A 80 13.82 10.71 14.16
C THR A 80 12.56 10.90 15.00
N THR A 81 11.52 11.52 14.44
CA THR A 81 10.23 11.70 15.12
C THR A 81 9.60 10.36 15.54
N TYR A 82 9.61 9.36 14.65
CA TYR A 82 9.07 8.03 14.97
C TYR A 82 9.91 7.29 16.01
N ILE A 83 11.22 7.46 15.99
CA ILE A 83 12.16 6.84 16.93
C ILE A 83 12.03 7.42 18.33
N GLU A 84 11.81 8.73 18.45
CA GLU A 84 11.56 9.39 19.74
C GLU A 84 10.23 8.95 20.37
N LYS A 85 9.18 8.83 19.54
CA LYS A 85 7.86 8.37 19.99
C LYS A 85 7.83 6.87 20.34
N ALA A 86 8.75 6.09 19.78
CA ALA A 86 8.76 4.64 19.97
C ALA A 86 9.19 4.27 21.39
N THR A 87 8.40 3.40 22.03
CA THR A 87 8.71 2.82 23.33
C THR A 87 9.25 1.40 23.17
N LEU A 88 9.89 0.89 24.22
CA LEU A 88 10.18 -0.53 24.35
C LEU A 88 8.87 -1.33 24.45
N PRO A 89 8.89 -2.64 24.14
CA PRO A 89 7.73 -3.51 24.33
C PRO A 89 7.18 -3.49 25.77
N SER A 90 8.05 -3.24 26.75
CA SER A 90 7.67 -3.08 28.16
C SER A 90 7.00 -1.73 28.48
N GLY A 91 6.84 -0.83 27.49
CA GLY A 91 6.27 0.51 27.67
C GLY A 91 7.25 1.59 28.18
N LEU A 92 8.52 1.24 28.42
CA LEU A 92 9.55 2.19 28.84
C LEU A 92 10.16 2.95 27.65
N ALA A 93 10.73 4.13 27.94
CA ALA A 93 11.53 4.87 26.97
C ALA A 93 12.78 4.08 26.55
N MET A 94 13.26 4.29 25.32
CA MET A 94 14.51 3.69 24.86
C MET A 94 15.71 4.36 25.54
N PRO A 95 16.75 3.61 25.96
CA PRO A 95 17.93 4.19 26.59
C PRO A 95 18.67 5.16 25.66
N GLU A 96 19.13 6.28 26.21
CA GLU A 96 19.89 7.31 25.47
C GLU A 96 21.28 6.83 25.02
N ASP A 97 21.80 5.77 25.64
CA ASP A 97 23.09 5.17 25.30
C ASP A 97 23.09 4.34 23.99
N TRP A 98 21.92 4.15 23.37
CA TRP A 98 21.79 3.37 22.15
C TRP A 98 22.10 4.19 20.91
N ASN A 99 22.80 3.57 19.96
CA ASN A 99 23.05 4.21 18.67
C ASN A 99 21.72 4.37 17.90
N GLU A 100 21.62 5.42 17.09
CA GLU A 100 20.42 5.77 16.31
C GLU A 100 19.89 4.60 15.47
N GLU A 101 20.77 3.75 14.92
CA GLU A 101 20.40 2.55 14.17
C GLU A 101 19.75 1.47 15.06
N GLN A 102 20.24 1.28 16.28
CA GLN A 102 19.68 0.31 17.24
C GLN A 102 18.30 0.76 17.70
N ARG A 103 18.14 2.07 17.98
CA ARG A 103 16.86 2.68 18.36
C ARG A 103 15.83 2.52 17.24
N ALA A 104 16.23 2.76 15.99
CA ALA A 104 15.38 2.54 14.82
C ALA A 104 14.96 1.07 14.64
N LYS A 105 15.90 0.14 14.75
CA LYS A 105 15.62 -1.29 14.61
C LYS A 105 14.66 -1.76 15.70
N GLN A 106 14.86 -1.30 16.93
CA GLN A 106 13.96 -1.64 18.03
C GLN A 106 12.58 -1.02 17.85
N ALA A 107 12.49 0.24 17.41
CA ALA A 107 11.22 0.90 17.12
C ALA A 107 10.40 0.12 16.08
N LEU A 108 11.06 -0.30 14.99
CA LEU A 108 10.45 -1.14 13.97
C LEU A 108 10.06 -2.52 14.52
N ALA A 109 10.89 -3.13 15.35
CA ALA A 109 10.59 -4.42 15.97
C ALA A 109 9.37 -4.34 16.90
N THR A 110 9.30 -3.31 17.75
CA THR A 110 8.15 -3.06 18.63
C THR A 110 6.88 -2.82 17.81
N ALA A 111 6.94 -1.96 16.78
CA ALA A 111 5.79 -1.68 15.93
C ALA A 111 5.26 -2.95 15.22
N ASN A 112 6.17 -3.77 14.66
CA ASN A 112 5.80 -5.04 14.07
C ASN A 112 5.23 -6.04 15.10
N GLY A 113 5.75 -6.02 16.33
CA GLY A 113 5.21 -6.81 17.44
C GLY A 113 3.76 -6.47 17.73
N ILE A 114 3.47 -5.18 17.90
CA ILE A 114 2.10 -4.68 18.17
C ILE A 114 1.15 -5.03 17.03
N ILE A 115 1.57 -4.86 15.77
CA ILE A 115 0.74 -5.21 14.61
C ILE A 115 0.42 -6.72 14.63
N LYS A 116 1.42 -7.56 14.88
CA LYS A 116 1.23 -9.02 14.96
C LYS A 116 0.31 -9.41 16.12
N GLU A 117 0.45 -8.78 17.27
CA GLU A 117 -0.42 -9.00 18.42
C GLU A 117 -1.86 -8.64 18.10
N HIS A 118 -2.10 -7.48 17.49
CA HIS A 118 -3.44 -7.04 17.08
C HIS A 118 -4.07 -7.98 16.04
N ILE A 119 -3.29 -8.40 15.03
CA ILE A 119 -3.73 -9.40 14.04
C ILE A 119 -4.12 -10.71 14.73
N THR A 120 -3.28 -11.18 15.67
CA THR A 120 -3.55 -12.41 16.43
C THR A 120 -4.79 -12.28 17.29
N ALA A 121 -4.97 -11.14 17.97
CA ALA A 121 -6.14 -10.87 18.79
C ALA A 121 -7.43 -10.87 17.95
N LEU A 122 -7.40 -10.25 16.76
CA LEU A 122 -8.53 -10.24 15.83
C LEU A 122 -8.88 -11.65 15.34
N HIS A 123 -7.87 -12.45 14.98
CA HIS A 123 -8.09 -13.84 14.58
C HIS A 123 -8.69 -14.68 15.71
N ARG A 124 -8.14 -14.56 16.93
CA ARG A 124 -8.66 -15.27 18.11
C ARG A 124 -10.10 -14.88 18.44
N TYR A 125 -10.42 -13.59 18.34
CA TYR A 125 -11.77 -13.09 18.53
C TYR A 125 -12.73 -13.68 17.49
N ASN A 126 -12.39 -13.60 16.20
CA ASN A 126 -13.23 -14.15 15.14
C ASN A 126 -13.44 -15.65 15.30
N GLU A 127 -12.39 -16.41 15.58
CA GLU A 127 -12.48 -17.86 15.81
C GLU A 127 -13.41 -18.19 16.98
N THR A 128 -13.26 -17.49 18.11
CA THR A 128 -14.11 -17.71 19.29
C THR A 128 -15.56 -17.30 19.02
N LYS A 129 -15.77 -16.19 18.30
CA LYS A 129 -17.09 -15.70 17.91
C LYS A 129 -17.80 -16.68 16.99
N ASP A 130 -17.11 -17.21 15.98
CA ASP A 130 -17.67 -18.15 15.02
C ASP A 130 -18.06 -19.47 15.70
N ILE A 131 -17.21 -19.97 16.61
CA ILE A 131 -17.54 -21.15 17.44
C ILE A 131 -18.75 -20.85 18.33
N GLY A 132 -18.75 -19.71 19.03
CA GLY A 132 -19.84 -19.30 19.93
C GLY A 132 -21.16 -19.18 19.20
N LEU A 133 -21.17 -18.53 18.03
CA LEU A 133 -22.36 -18.37 17.20
C LEU A 133 -22.82 -19.72 16.64
N GLY A 134 -21.91 -20.59 16.21
CA GLY A 134 -22.23 -21.95 15.77
C GLY A 134 -22.91 -22.77 16.87
N LEU A 135 -22.36 -22.75 18.08
CA LEU A 135 -22.97 -23.42 19.24
C LEU A 135 -24.33 -22.82 19.61
N MET A 136 -24.46 -21.50 19.54
CA MET A 136 -25.73 -20.81 19.78
C MET A 136 -26.80 -21.20 18.75
N GLY A 137 -26.41 -21.41 17.50
CA GLY A 137 -27.28 -21.92 16.44
C GLY A 137 -27.84 -23.31 16.79
N LEU A 138 -26.97 -24.23 17.23
CA LEU A 138 -27.39 -25.57 17.66
C LEU A 138 -28.34 -25.54 18.86
N VAL A 139 -28.11 -24.66 19.84
CA VAL A 139 -29.02 -24.48 20.99
C VAL A 139 -30.36 -23.92 20.54
N ALA A 140 -30.37 -22.96 19.62
CA ALA A 140 -31.58 -22.36 19.08
C ALA A 140 -32.41 -23.39 18.31
N GLU A 141 -31.76 -24.20 17.48
CA GLU A 141 -32.39 -25.33 16.77
C GLU A 141 -32.99 -26.36 17.74
N GLY A 142 -32.24 -26.75 18.78
CA GLY A 142 -32.73 -27.67 19.81
C GLY A 142 -33.93 -27.16 20.60
N ARG A 143 -34.06 -25.83 20.75
CA ARG A 143 -35.21 -25.17 21.39
C ARG A 143 -36.32 -24.80 20.40
N GLY A 144 -36.10 -24.93 19.09
CA GLY A 144 -37.04 -24.51 18.05
C GLY A 144 -37.29 -22.99 17.98
N VAL A 145 -36.35 -22.18 18.47
CA VAL A 145 -36.45 -20.71 18.47
C VAL A 145 -35.43 -20.09 17.53
N ARG A 146 -35.61 -18.82 17.16
CA ARG A 146 -34.60 -18.11 16.36
C ARG A 146 -33.36 -17.84 17.19
N GLN A 147 -32.19 -18.00 16.58
CA GLN A 147 -30.89 -17.71 17.19
C GLN A 147 -30.82 -16.34 17.86
N LYS A 148 -31.44 -15.31 17.26
CA LYS A 148 -31.53 -13.95 17.82
C LYS A 148 -32.13 -13.91 19.24
N ILE A 149 -33.16 -14.71 19.52
CA ILE A 149 -33.82 -14.73 20.84
C ILE A 149 -32.89 -15.36 21.88
N VAL A 150 -32.16 -16.40 21.49
CA VAL A 150 -31.17 -17.05 22.36
C VAL A 150 -30.00 -16.09 22.62
N MET A 151 -29.50 -15.39 21.61
CA MET A 151 -28.45 -14.37 21.79
C MET A 151 -28.88 -13.27 22.77
N GLU A 152 -30.13 -12.80 22.69
CA GLU A 152 -30.70 -11.81 23.62
C GLU A 152 -30.79 -12.36 25.06
N GLU A 153 -31.18 -13.62 25.24
CA GLU A 153 -31.23 -14.30 26.55
C GLU A 153 -29.83 -14.41 27.19
N PHE A 154 -28.79 -14.65 26.38
CA PHE A 154 -27.40 -14.66 26.83
C PHE A 154 -26.75 -13.27 26.89
N GLY A 155 -27.50 -12.20 26.59
CA GLY A 155 -27.02 -10.82 26.65
C GLY A 155 -26.01 -10.44 25.57
N ILE A 156 -25.99 -11.16 24.44
CA ILE A 156 -25.07 -10.94 23.31
C ILE A 156 -25.77 -10.05 22.28
N GLY A 157 -25.22 -8.87 22.02
CA GLY A 157 -25.68 -7.97 20.97
C GLY A 157 -25.17 -8.35 19.58
N GLU A 158 -25.78 -7.76 18.55
CA GLU A 158 -25.39 -7.97 17.14
C GLU A 158 -24.00 -7.40 16.80
N LYS A 159 -23.46 -6.55 17.68
CA LYS A 159 -22.17 -5.86 17.54
C LYS A 159 -21.05 -6.46 18.41
N ASP A 160 -21.38 -7.43 19.25
CA ASP A 160 -20.46 -8.10 20.17
C ASP A 160 -19.88 -9.37 19.56
#